data_AF-A0A946XVY3-F1
#
_entry.id   AF-A0A946XVY3-F1
#
_cell.length_a   1.000
_cell.length_b   1.000
_cell.length_c   1.000
_cell.angle_alpha   90.00
_cell.angle_beta   90.00
_cell.angle_gamma   90.00
#
_symmetry.space_group_name_H-M   'P 1'
#
loop_
_entity.id
_entity.type
_entity.pdbx_description
1 polymer ?
#
loop_
_entity_poly.entity_id
_entity_poly.type
_entity_poly.pdbx_seq_one_letter_code
_entity_poly.pdbx_strand_id
1 'polypeptide(L)'
;VLGDHSHALTLQNGLGSEAEIARIVGADRVLGGLCFLCSNKISPGHIRHLDYGLITLGEYRADGQPGGITPRLKTLKTHFDAARIPVRLVDDLALARWKKLVWNIPFNGLSVVLNQTTDQLIKNKSTRERCSRMFTTD
;
A
#
# COMPACT_ATOMS: atom_id res chain seq x y z
N VAL A 1 13.21 0.61 23.14
CA VAL A 1 11.91 0.74 23.85
C VAL A 1 11.07 1.76 23.08
N LEU A 2 9.80 1.46 22.78
CA LEU A 2 8.87 2.43 22.18
C LEU A 2 8.20 3.25 23.28
N GLY A 3 8.03 4.55 23.07
CA GLY A 3 7.29 5.40 24.02
C GLY A 3 5.81 5.07 24.05
N ASP A 4 5.11 5.50 25.10
CA ASP A 4 3.69 5.17 25.32
C ASP A 4 2.76 5.73 24.23
N HIS A 5 3.17 6.82 23.59
CA HIS A 5 2.44 7.47 22.51
C HIS A 5 3.03 7.18 21.11
N SER A 6 3.95 6.22 21.01
CA SER A 6 4.51 5.83 19.72
C SER A 6 3.52 4.98 18.91
N HIS A 7 3.40 5.27 17.62
CA HIS A 7 2.63 4.49 16.66
C HIS A 7 3.55 3.84 15.62
N ALA A 8 3.14 2.71 15.08
CA ALA A 8 3.80 2.03 13.98
C ALA A 8 2.98 2.18 12.69
N LEU A 9 3.52 2.93 11.72
CA LEU A 9 2.94 3.06 10.39
C LEU A 9 3.69 2.16 9.40
N THR A 10 3.02 1.19 8.80
CA THR A 10 3.60 0.39 7.71
C THR A 10 3.20 0.94 6.34
N LEU A 11 4.19 1.20 5.49
CA LEU A 11 4.01 1.63 4.09
C LEU A 11 4.29 0.50 3.08
N GLN A 12 4.55 -0.71 3.58
CA GLN A 12 4.94 -1.84 2.75
C GLN A 12 3.80 -2.29 1.82
N ASN A 13 4.15 -2.85 0.67
CA ASN A 13 3.20 -3.49 -0.23
C ASN A 13 2.74 -4.85 0.33
N GLY A 14 1.60 -5.35 -0.16
CA GLY A 14 1.07 -6.66 0.23
C GLY A 14 0.00 -6.61 1.32
N LEU A 15 -0.28 -7.77 1.89
CA LEU A 15 -1.20 -8.00 3.01
C LEU A 15 -0.43 -8.61 4.19
N GLY A 16 -0.98 -8.43 5.39
CA GLY A 16 -0.52 -9.12 6.60
C GLY A 16 0.49 -8.34 7.44
N SER A 17 1.24 -7.39 6.85
CA SER A 17 2.29 -6.64 7.57
C SER A 17 1.78 -5.96 8.83
N GLU A 18 0.58 -5.40 8.80
CA GLU A 18 -0.08 -4.77 9.94
C GLU A 18 -0.30 -5.75 11.09
N ALA A 19 -0.76 -6.97 10.80
CA ALA A 19 -0.98 -8.01 11.80
C ALA A 19 0.35 -8.53 12.38
N GLU A 20 1.41 -8.61 11.56
CA GLU A 20 2.74 -8.96 12.05
C GLU A 20 3.29 -7.91 13.01
N ILE A 21 3.17 -6.64 12.65
CA ILE A 21 3.59 -5.52 13.50
C ILE A 21 2.74 -5.46 14.77
N ALA A 22 1.43 -5.68 14.67
CA ALA A 22 0.51 -5.68 15.81
C ALA A 22 0.88 -6.73 16.87
N ARG A 23 1.44 -7.88 16.47
CA ARG A 23 1.96 -8.89 17.41
C ARG A 23 3.15 -8.39 18.24
N ILE A 24 3.86 -7.37 17.77
CA ILE A 24 5.05 -6.80 18.43
C ILE A 24 4.67 -5.57 19.27
N VAL A 25 3.84 -4.68 18.73
CA VAL A 25 3.57 -3.35 19.33
C VAL A 25 2.16 -3.18 19.87
N GLY A 26 1.27 -4.17 19.69
CA GLY A 26 -0.15 -4.09 20.00
C GLY A 26 -0.95 -3.47 18.85
N ALA A 27 -2.15 -4.02 18.59
CA ALA A 27 -2.99 -3.61 17.47
C ALA A 27 -3.38 -2.12 17.51
N ASP A 28 -3.65 -1.59 18.70
CA ASP A 28 -4.03 -0.19 18.90
C ASP A 28 -2.94 0.81 18.53
N ARG A 29 -1.70 0.36 18.30
CA ARG A 29 -0.58 1.23 17.88
C ARG A 29 -0.31 1.18 16.38
N VAL A 30 -1.00 0.34 15.61
CA VAL A 30 -0.71 0.12 14.20
C VAL A 30 -1.57 0.97 13.29
N LEU A 31 -0.95 1.51 12.24
CA LEU A 31 -1.58 2.21 11.14
C LEU A 31 -1.04 1.64 9.83
N GLY A 32 -1.89 1.61 8.80
CA GLY A 32 -1.51 1.14 7.47
C GLY A 32 -1.45 2.28 6.47
N GLY A 33 -0.48 2.21 5.57
CA GLY A 33 -0.35 3.13 4.44
C GLY A 33 -0.02 2.41 3.14
N LEU A 34 -0.61 2.92 2.06
CA LEU A 34 -0.42 2.41 0.72
C LEU A 34 0.23 3.51 -0.13
N CYS A 35 1.51 3.34 -0.45
CA CYS A 35 2.19 4.24 -1.37
C CYS A 35 1.81 3.93 -2.82
N PHE A 36 1.40 4.95 -3.57
CA PHE A 36 1.32 4.93 -5.01
C PHE A 36 2.45 5.82 -5.53
N LEU A 37 3.60 5.17 -5.80
CA LEU A 37 4.90 5.80 -6.05
C LEU A 37 5.66 4.98 -7.09
N CYS A 38 6.27 5.65 -8.06
CA CYS A 38 7.25 5.06 -8.96
C CYS A 38 8.64 5.59 -8.60
N SER A 39 9.47 4.76 -7.97
CA SER A 39 10.83 5.13 -7.58
C SER A 39 11.78 3.95 -7.65
N ASN A 40 13.02 4.20 -8.06
CA ASN A 40 14.06 3.20 -8.15
C ASN A 40 15.29 3.64 -7.35
N LYS A 41 15.87 2.73 -6.58
CA LYS A 41 17.23 2.91 -6.05
C LYS A 41 18.23 2.59 -7.15
N ILE A 42 18.94 3.61 -7.63
CA ILE A 42 19.87 3.46 -8.76
C ILE A 42 21.32 3.24 -8.33
N SER A 43 21.67 3.66 -7.11
CA SER A 43 22.96 3.40 -6.46
C SER A 43 22.84 3.66 -4.94
N PRO A 44 23.86 3.34 -4.11
CA PRO A 44 23.85 3.68 -2.69
C PRO A 44 23.60 5.18 -2.46
N GLY A 45 22.59 5.51 -1.65
CA GLY A 45 22.21 6.89 -1.37
C GLY A 45 21.54 7.65 -2.53
N HIS A 46 21.22 7.01 -3.67
CA HIS A 46 20.58 7.69 -4.80
C HIS A 46 19.25 7.02 -5.18
N ILE A 47 18.18 7.78 -5.02
CA ILE A 47 16.82 7.39 -5.39
C ILE A 47 16.38 8.25 -6.57
N ARG A 48 15.96 7.59 -7.65
CA ARG A 48 15.30 8.25 -8.78
C ARG A 48 13.80 8.11 -8.59
N HIS A 49 13.16 9.20 -8.22
CA HIS A 49 11.71 9.35 -8.22
C HIS A 49 11.25 9.62 -9.66
N LEU A 50 10.39 8.76 -10.19
CA LEU A 50 9.93 8.82 -11.58
C LEU A 50 8.58 9.51 -11.69
N ASP A 51 7.62 9.09 -10.87
CA ASP A 51 6.25 9.62 -10.91
C ASP A 51 5.47 9.26 -9.63
N TYR A 52 4.28 9.84 -9.50
CA TYR A 52 3.36 9.67 -8.39
C TYR A 52 3.98 10.04 -7.03
N GLY A 53 3.37 9.64 -5.92
CA GLY A 53 3.80 10.03 -4.57
C GLY A 53 2.66 10.09 -3.56
N LEU A 54 1.44 9.76 -3.96
CA LEU A 54 0.29 9.70 -3.07
C LEU A 54 0.45 8.57 -2.05
N ILE A 55 0.17 8.87 -0.79
CA ILE A 55 0.02 7.86 0.26
C ILE A 55 -1.45 7.82 0.69
N THR A 56 -2.05 6.64 0.66
CA THR A 56 -3.36 6.40 1.26
C THR A 56 -3.16 5.85 2.66
N LEU A 57 -3.63 6.53 3.71
CA LEU A 57 -3.51 6.12 5.11
C LEU A 57 -4.85 5.64 5.67
N GLY A 58 -4.81 4.56 6.43
CA GLY A 58 -5.98 3.98 7.06
C GLY A 58 -5.68 3.42 8.44
N GLU A 59 -6.74 3.32 9.23
CA GLU A 59 -6.70 2.82 10.60
C GLU A 59 -6.69 1.29 10.59
N TYR A 60 -5.78 0.66 11.33
CA TYR A 60 -5.73 -0.79 11.40
C TYR A 60 -6.67 -1.29 12.49
N ARG A 61 -7.51 -2.27 12.13
CA ARG A 61 -8.28 -3.05 13.09
C ARG A 61 -7.99 -4.54 12.94
N ALA A 62 -7.73 -5.21 14.05
CA ALA A 62 -7.45 -6.65 14.06
C ALA A 62 -8.67 -7.50 13.63
N ASP A 63 -9.89 -6.97 13.82
CA ASP A 63 -11.15 -7.59 13.39
C ASP A 63 -11.46 -7.43 11.88
N GLY A 64 -10.59 -6.71 11.15
CA GLY A 64 -10.75 -6.44 9.72
C GLY A 64 -11.88 -5.46 9.37
N GLN A 65 -12.53 -4.86 10.37
CA GLN A 65 -13.59 -3.87 10.15
C GLN A 65 -13.02 -2.49 9.77
N PRO A 66 -13.82 -1.59 9.19
CA PRO A 66 -13.43 -0.21 8.97
C PRO A 66 -13.04 0.48 10.29
N GLY A 67 -11.85 1.09 10.32
CA GLY A 67 -11.36 1.86 11.46
C GLY A 67 -11.82 3.32 11.48
N GLY A 68 -12.33 3.81 10.35
CA GLY A 68 -12.75 5.20 10.19
C GLY A 68 -11.57 6.18 10.17
N ILE A 69 -11.87 7.45 9.90
CA ILE A 69 -10.87 8.53 9.96
C ILE A 69 -10.69 9.00 11.42
N THR A 70 -9.69 8.43 12.09
CA THR A 70 -9.34 8.75 13.48
C THR A 70 -8.58 10.08 13.63
N PRO A 71 -8.56 10.70 14.83
CA PRO A 71 -7.77 11.92 15.07
C PRO A 71 -6.28 11.76 14.74
N ARG A 72 -5.67 10.61 15.05
CA ARG A 72 -4.25 10.34 14.76
C ARG A 72 -3.95 10.28 13.26
N LEU A 73 -4.88 9.78 12.44
CA LEU A 73 -4.76 9.83 10.98
C LEU A 73 -4.76 11.27 10.47
N LYS A 74 -5.60 12.14 11.04
CA LYS A 74 -5.63 13.58 10.70
C LYS A 74 -4.32 14.25 11.09
N THR A 75 -3.79 13.97 12.28
CA THR A 75 -2.48 14.48 12.72
C THR A 75 -1.35 14.03 11.78
N LEU A 76 -1.30 12.74 11.41
CA LEU A 76 -0.32 12.25 10.44
C LEU A 76 -0.47 12.94 9.10
N LYS A 77 -1.70 13.12 8.59
CA LYS A 77 -1.94 13.87 7.36
C LYS A 77 -1.35 15.27 7.44
N THR A 78 -1.57 16.00 8.54
CA THR A 78 -0.96 17.33 8.73
C THR A 78 0.57 17.28 8.65
N HIS A 79 1.22 16.27 9.23
CA HIS A 79 2.67 16.11 9.13
C HIS A 79 3.16 15.82 7.70
N PHE A 80 2.47 14.93 6.98
CA PHE A 80 2.81 14.65 5.58
C PHE A 80 2.54 15.85 4.66
N ASP A 81 1.44 16.58 4.89
CA ASP A 81 1.10 17.79 4.12
C ASP A 81 2.18 18.88 4.34
N ALA A 82 2.67 19.05 5.58
CA ALA A 82 3.78 19.96 5.87
C ALA A 82 5.08 19.55 5.15
N ALA A 83 5.30 18.24 4.98
CA ALA A 83 6.39 17.68 4.17
C ALA A 83 6.12 17.69 2.66
N ARG A 84 4.97 18.23 2.21
CA ARG A 84 4.51 18.26 0.81
C ARG A 84 4.35 16.87 0.19
N ILE A 85 4.02 15.88 1.00
CA ILE A 85 3.70 14.52 0.56
C ILE A 85 2.18 14.39 0.49
N PRO A 86 1.59 14.16 -0.70
CA PRO A 86 0.14 14.08 -0.82
C PRO A 86 -0.39 12.86 -0.05
N VAL A 87 -1.36 13.11 0.83
CA VAL A 87 -2.02 12.07 1.63
C VAL A 87 -3.53 12.08 1.45
N ARG A 88 -4.10 10.89 1.27
CA ARG A 88 -5.53 10.60 1.33
C ARG A 88 -5.81 9.72 2.54
N LEU A 89 -6.84 10.05 3.30
CA LEU A 89 -7.32 9.20 4.40
C LEU A 89 -8.44 8.29 3.88
N VAL A 90 -8.53 7.07 4.41
CA VAL A 90 -9.61 6.11 4.11
C VAL A 90 -10.22 5.56 5.38
N ASP A 91 -11.53 5.31 5.33
CA ASP A 91 -12.25 4.69 6.45
C ASP A 91 -11.96 3.19 6.59
N ASP A 92 -11.73 2.52 5.46
CA ASP A 92 -11.51 1.07 5.39
C ASP A 92 -10.13 0.76 4.77
N LEU A 93 -9.18 0.46 5.65
CA LEU A 93 -7.81 0.08 5.28
C LEU A 93 -7.79 -1.27 4.54
N ALA A 94 -8.59 -2.24 4.96
CA ALA A 94 -8.61 -3.57 4.37
C ALA A 94 -9.12 -3.51 2.92
N LEU A 95 -10.20 -2.77 2.68
CA LEU A 95 -10.70 -2.52 1.33
C LEU A 95 -9.67 -1.79 0.46
N ALA A 96 -8.98 -0.78 1.01
CA ALA A 96 -7.92 -0.08 0.27
C ALA A 96 -6.78 -1.02 -0.13
N ARG A 97 -6.36 -1.93 0.76
CA ARG A 97 -5.35 -2.97 0.49
C ARG A 97 -5.78 -3.89 -0.64
N TRP A 98 -7.01 -4.40 -0.58
CA TRP A 98 -7.56 -5.27 -1.62
C TRP A 98 -7.66 -4.57 -2.97
N LYS A 99 -8.14 -3.32 -3.02
CA LYS A 99 -8.17 -2.53 -4.26
C LYS A 99 -6.78 -2.36 -4.88
N LYS A 100 -5.74 -2.15 -4.06
CA LYS A 100 -4.35 -2.08 -4.55
C LYS A 100 -3.85 -3.44 -5.03
N LEU A 101 -4.23 -4.53 -4.39
CA LEU A 101 -3.84 -5.87 -4.80
C LEU A 101 -4.44 -6.30 -6.14
N VAL A 102 -5.63 -5.80 -6.49
CA VAL A 102 -6.20 -5.98 -7.84
C VAL A 102 -5.22 -5.52 -8.93
N TRP A 103 -4.40 -4.51 -8.64
CA TRP A 103 -3.31 -4.09 -9.51
C TRP A 103 -2.02 -4.90 -9.29
N ASN A 104 -1.55 -5.00 -8.05
CA ASN A 104 -0.22 -5.56 -7.77
C ASN A 104 -0.09 -7.05 -8.12
N ILE A 105 -1.12 -7.86 -7.85
CA ILE A 105 -1.05 -9.33 -8.07
C ILE A 105 -0.79 -9.67 -9.55
N PRO A 106 -1.57 -9.18 -10.53
CA PRO A 106 -1.33 -9.52 -11.92
C PRO A 106 -0.04 -8.88 -12.44
N PHE A 107 0.16 -7.58 -12.22
CA PHE A 107 1.21 -6.86 -12.92
C PHE A 107 2.60 -7.09 -12.33
N ASN A 108 2.76 -7.18 -11.01
CA ASN A 108 4.09 -7.39 -10.43
C ASN A 108 4.62 -8.79 -10.73
N GLY A 109 3.76 -9.82 -10.69
CA GLY A 109 4.16 -11.19 -10.98
C GLY A 109 4.41 -11.42 -12.47
N LEU A 110 3.44 -11.09 -13.32
CA LEU A 110 3.53 -11.38 -14.75
C LEU A 110 4.60 -10.55 -15.46
N SER A 111 4.83 -9.30 -15.05
CA SER A 111 5.88 -8.47 -15.65
C SER A 111 7.27 -9.09 -15.47
N VAL A 112 7.52 -9.68 -14.30
CA VAL A 112 8.78 -10.37 -13.99
C VAL A 112 8.88 -11.68 -14.76
N VAL A 113 7.86 -12.54 -14.69
CA VAL A 113 7.89 -13.87 -15.31
C VAL A 113 8.02 -13.79 -16.84
N LEU A 114 7.36 -12.81 -17.46
CA LEU A 114 7.33 -12.66 -18.92
C LEU A 114 8.35 -11.64 -19.44
N ASN A 115 9.06 -10.95 -18.56
CA ASN A 115 9.94 -9.83 -18.88
C ASN A 115 9.24 -8.78 -19.77
N GLN A 116 8.04 -8.37 -19.35
CA GLN A 116 7.16 -7.47 -20.10
C GLN A 116 6.68 -6.30 -19.24
N THR A 117 6.53 -5.13 -19.87
CA THR A 117 5.93 -3.95 -19.24
C THR A 117 4.40 -4.11 -19.14
N THR A 118 3.78 -3.35 -18.23
CA THR A 118 2.32 -3.39 -18.04
C THR A 118 1.54 -3.12 -19.33
N ASP A 119 2.01 -2.21 -20.19
CA ASP A 119 1.34 -1.93 -21.46
C ASP A 119 1.45 -3.10 -22.45
N GLN A 120 2.58 -3.82 -22.47
CA GLN A 120 2.75 -5.03 -23.28
C GLN A 120 1.80 -6.15 -22.80
N LEU A 121 1.68 -6.33 -21.49
CA LEU A 121 0.77 -7.30 -20.88
C LEU A 121 -0.71 -7.02 -21.23
N ILE A 122 -1.12 -5.74 -21.26
CA ILE A 122 -2.50 -5.37 -21.58
C ILE A 122 -2.80 -5.43 -23.08
N LYS A 123 -1.83 -5.10 -23.94
CA LYS A 123 -1.99 -5.16 -25.40
C LYS A 123 -2.16 -6.60 -25.90
N ASN A 124 -1.52 -7.58 -25.28
CA ASN A 124 -1.67 -8.99 -25.65
C ASN A 124 -2.94 -9.60 -25.02
N LYS A 125 -3.81 -10.17 -25.87
CA LYS A 125 -5.09 -10.76 -25.46
C LYS A 125 -4.93 -11.87 -24.41
N SER A 126 -3.97 -12.78 -24.59
CA SER A 126 -3.78 -13.92 -23.70
C SER A 126 -3.34 -13.49 -22.30
N THR A 127 -2.40 -12.55 -22.20
CA THR A 127 -1.91 -12.03 -20.91
C THR A 127 -2.97 -11.18 -20.22
N ARG A 128 -3.73 -10.36 -20.97
CA ARG A 128 -4.85 -9.61 -20.42
C ARG A 128 -5.93 -10.52 -19.83
N GLU A 129 -6.31 -11.59 -20.52
CA GLU A 129 -7.25 -12.59 -20.01
C GLU A 129 -6.73 -13.30 -18.76
N ARG A 130 -5.42 -13.61 -18.71
CA ARG A 130 -4.79 -14.18 -17.50
C ARG A 130 -4.88 -13.22 -16.32
N CYS A 131 -4.65 -11.92 -16.51
CA CYS A 131 -4.82 -10.92 -15.45
C CYS A 131 -6.25 -10.90 -14.91
N SER A 132 -7.26 -10.93 -15.78
CA SER A 132 -8.67 -10.92 -15.37
C SER A 132 -9.05 -12.16 -14.57
N ARG A 133 -8.64 -13.36 -15.02
CA ARG A 133 -8.95 -14.63 -14.35
C ARG A 133 -8.36 -14.78 -12.95
N MET A 134 -7.41 -13.93 -12.54
CA MET A 134 -6.89 -13.96 -11.16
C MET A 134 -7.92 -13.50 -10.12
N PHE A 135 -8.99 -12.81 -10.56
CA PHE A 135 -10.00 -12.22 -9.67
C PHE A 135 -11.43 -12.62 -10.02
N THR A 136 -11.61 -13.46 -11.04
CA THR A 136 -12.90 -14.03 -11.42
C THR A 136 -12.83 -15.54 -11.29
N THR A 137 -13.94 -16.16 -10.89
CA THR A 137 -14.02 -17.62 -10.65
C THR A 137 -14.77 -18.35 -11.77
N ASP A 138 -14.68 -17.84 -13.01
CA ASP A 138 -15.25 -18.51 -14.19
C ASP A 138 -14.46 -19.77 -14.57
#